data_AF-M5G0T8-F1
#
_entry.id   AF-M5G0T8-F1
#
_cell.length_a   1.000
_cell.length_b   1.000
_cell.length_c   1.000
_cell.angle_alpha   90.00
_cell.angle_beta   90.00
_cell.angle_gamma   90.00
#
_symmetry.space_group_name_H-M   'P 1'
#
loop_
_entity.id
_entity.type
_entity.pdbx_description
1 polymer ?
#
loop_
_entity_poly.entity_id
_entity_poly.type
_entity_poly.pdbx_seq_one_letter_code
_entity_poly.pdbx_strand_id
1 'polypeptide(L)'
;MASGFGYTGGPSRCFPFWQEFAKCYAQADFPNQCKAQKEDYVECLHHTQEKARAKALRHELQTQQAHQAHVGKQEADIKATSAPIGVGLIKPLPEES
;
A
#
# COMPACT_ATOMS: atom_id res chain seq x y z
N MET A 1 -10.76 32.86 1.27
CA MET A 1 -10.17 32.49 -0.04
C MET A 1 -8.65 32.63 0.06
N ALA A 2 -7.94 31.57 0.46
CA ALA A 2 -6.48 31.56 0.39
C ALA A 2 -6.12 31.23 -1.07
N SER A 3 -5.71 32.27 -1.80
CA SER A 3 -5.68 32.44 -3.26
C SER A 3 -4.58 31.64 -4.00
N GLY A 4 -4.40 30.37 -3.65
CA GLY A 4 -3.43 29.50 -4.32
C GLY A 4 -1.99 29.68 -3.84
N PHE A 5 -1.75 30.49 -2.81
CA PHE A 5 -0.42 30.69 -2.20
C PHE A 5 -0.16 29.72 -1.04
N GLY A 6 1.06 29.21 -0.96
CA GLY A 6 1.57 28.38 0.13
C GLY A 6 2.20 29.19 1.25
N TYR A 7 2.65 28.50 2.29
CA TYR A 7 3.25 29.11 3.49
C TYR A 7 4.48 29.99 3.19
N THR A 8 5.23 29.67 2.15
CA THR A 8 6.43 30.42 1.73
C THR A 8 6.12 31.58 0.80
N GLY A 9 4.85 31.91 0.56
CA GLY A 9 4.43 32.97 -0.37
C GLY A 9 4.50 32.59 -1.85
N GLY A 10 5.02 31.41 -2.19
CA GLY A 10 4.97 30.84 -3.53
C GLY A 10 3.65 30.12 -3.84
N PRO A 11 3.48 29.56 -5.05
CA PRO A 11 2.31 28.74 -5.36
C PRO A 11 2.21 27.55 -4.40
N SER A 12 1.00 27.25 -3.96
CA SER A 12 0.70 26.12 -3.08
C SER A 12 0.96 24.79 -3.79
N ARG A 13 1.19 23.72 -3.00
CA ARG A 13 1.54 22.38 -3.50
C ARG A 13 0.60 21.87 -4.60
N CYS A 14 -0.70 22.09 -4.47
CA CYS A 14 -1.72 21.61 -5.39
C CYS A 14 -2.21 22.69 -6.37
N PHE A 15 -1.52 23.81 -6.46
CA PHE A 15 -1.88 24.92 -7.36
C PHE A 15 -1.93 24.51 -8.85
N PRO A 16 -1.01 23.68 -9.38
CA PRO A 16 -1.09 23.26 -10.79
C PRO A 16 -2.37 22.49 -11.11
N PHE A 17 -2.78 21.56 -10.25
CA PHE A 17 -4.02 20.80 -10.43
C PHE A 17 -5.27 21.68 -10.34
N TRP A 18 -5.25 22.65 -9.41
CA TRP A 18 -6.30 23.66 -9.34
C TRP A 18 -6.37 24.50 -10.62
N GLN A 19 -5.22 24.88 -11.20
CA GLN A 19 -5.15 25.66 -12.41
C GLN A 19 -5.74 24.89 -13.61
N GLU A 20 -5.46 23.59 -13.73
CA GLU A 20 -6.07 22.74 -14.77
C GLU A 20 -7.58 22.56 -14.58
N PHE A 21 -8.04 22.38 -13.34
CA PHE A 21 -9.46 22.37 -13.03
C PHE A 21 -10.13 23.71 -13.39
N ALA A 22 -9.52 24.83 -13.02
CA ALA A 22 -10.04 26.16 -13.31
C ALA A 22 -10.10 26.46 -14.81
N LYS A 23 -9.08 26.04 -15.58
CA LYS A 23 -9.07 26.14 -17.05
C LYS A 23 -10.23 25.36 -17.67
N CYS A 24 -10.42 24.11 -17.26
CA CYS A 24 -11.53 23.31 -17.76
C CYS A 24 -12.87 23.91 -17.37
N TYR A 25 -13.02 24.29 -16.10
CA TYR A 25 -14.28 24.81 -15.57
C TYR A 25 -14.70 26.13 -16.23
N ALA A 26 -13.73 26.98 -16.61
CA ALA A 26 -14.00 28.21 -17.34
C ALA A 26 -14.54 28.00 -18.76
N GLN A 27 -14.31 26.82 -19.35
CA GLN A 27 -14.72 26.47 -20.72
C GLN A 27 -15.92 25.52 -20.75
N ALA A 28 -16.38 25.02 -19.61
CA ALA A 28 -17.40 23.99 -19.51
C ALA A 28 -18.80 24.57 -19.27
N ASP A 29 -19.79 24.07 -20.00
CA ASP A 29 -21.21 24.42 -19.78
C ASP A 29 -21.76 23.75 -18.51
N PHE A 30 -21.23 22.58 -18.16
CA PHE A 30 -21.67 21.80 -17.01
C PHE A 30 -20.48 21.39 -16.12
N PRO A 31 -20.63 21.45 -14.79
CA PRO A 31 -19.56 21.15 -13.84
C PRO A 31 -19.02 19.71 -13.96
N ASN A 32 -19.84 18.80 -14.47
CA ASN A 32 -19.50 17.38 -14.61
C ASN A 32 -18.48 17.11 -15.72
N GLN A 33 -18.31 18.03 -16.66
CA GLN A 33 -17.35 17.90 -17.77
C GLN A 33 -15.89 17.91 -17.30
N CYS A 34 -15.62 18.54 -16.15
CA CYS A 34 -14.28 18.69 -15.56
C CYS A 34 -14.04 17.77 -14.36
N LYS A 35 -14.75 16.64 -14.32
CA LYS A 35 -14.70 15.70 -13.20
C LYS A 35 -13.29 15.12 -13.00
N ALA A 36 -12.57 14.79 -14.07
CA ALA A 36 -11.22 14.23 -13.97
C ALA A 36 -10.24 15.23 -13.29
N GLN A 37 -10.21 16.47 -13.77
CA GLN A 37 -9.35 17.53 -13.21
C GLN A 37 -9.73 17.87 -11.77
N LYS A 38 -11.03 17.81 -11.44
CA LYS A 38 -11.50 17.94 -10.07
C LYS A 38 -10.96 16.80 -9.20
N GLU A 39 -11.06 15.56 -9.67
CA GLU A 39 -10.59 14.38 -8.94
C GLU A 39 -9.09 14.45 -8.67
N ASP A 40 -8.28 14.88 -9.65
CA ASP A 40 -6.84 15.10 -9.47
C ASP A 40 -6.54 16.19 -8.42
N TYR A 41 -7.27 17.30 -8.43
CA TYR A 41 -7.11 18.35 -7.44
C TYR A 41 -7.47 17.86 -6.02
N VAL A 42 -8.57 17.13 -5.87
CA VAL A 42 -9.00 16.58 -4.57
C VAL A 42 -8.06 15.46 -4.11
N GLU A 43 -7.51 14.67 -5.02
CA GLU A 43 -6.49 13.67 -4.73
C GLU A 43 -5.25 14.35 -4.15
N CYS A 44 -4.70 15.38 -4.80
CA CYS A 44 -3.51 16.08 -4.30
C CYS A 44 -3.71 16.70 -2.89
N LEU A 45 -4.94 17.13 -2.58
CA LEU A 45 -5.27 17.71 -1.28
C LEU A 45 -5.32 16.66 -0.16
N HIS A 46 -5.91 15.50 -0.42
CA HIS A 46 -6.26 14.54 0.63
C HIS A 46 -5.48 13.23 0.58
N HIS A 47 -4.86 12.92 -0.56
CA HIS A 47 -4.12 11.69 -0.85
C HIS A 47 -4.92 10.42 -0.52
N THR A 48 -6.23 10.43 -0.78
CA THR A 48 -7.12 9.31 -0.41
C THR A 48 -6.76 8.03 -1.16
N GLN A 49 -6.57 8.15 -2.48
CA GLN A 49 -6.21 7.02 -3.35
C GLN A 49 -4.80 6.51 -3.02
N GLU A 50 -3.84 7.41 -2.85
CA GLU A 50 -2.48 7.04 -2.48
C GLU A 50 -2.41 6.33 -1.11
N LYS A 51 -3.13 6.86 -0.10
CA LYS A 51 -3.23 6.21 1.22
C LYS A 51 -3.88 4.84 1.15
N ALA A 52 -4.94 4.69 0.35
CA ALA A 52 -5.62 3.41 0.16
C ALA A 52 -4.70 2.38 -0.50
N ARG A 53 -3.97 2.78 -1.55
CA ARG A 53 -2.98 1.94 -2.23
C ARG A 53 -1.84 1.54 -1.30
N ALA A 54 -1.26 2.48 -0.58
CA ALA A 54 -0.20 2.20 0.39
C ALA A 54 -0.66 1.23 1.49
N LYS A 55 -1.91 1.36 1.96
CA LYS A 55 -2.51 0.43 2.93
C LYS A 55 -2.64 -0.97 2.35
N ALA A 56 -3.14 -1.11 1.12
CA ALA A 56 -3.26 -2.40 0.44
C ALA A 56 -1.88 -3.07 0.28
N LEU A 57 -0.87 -2.33 -0.22
CA LEU A 57 0.48 -2.87 -0.36
C LEU A 57 1.10 -3.31 0.97
N ARG A 58 0.91 -2.53 2.04
CA ARG A 58 1.38 -2.90 3.38
C ARG A 58 0.71 -4.17 3.90
N HIS A 59 -0.60 -4.31 3.65
CA HIS A 59 -1.35 -5.51 4.04
C HIS A 59 -0.81 -6.76 3.33
N GLU A 60 -0.56 -6.67 2.03
CA GLU A 60 0.01 -7.78 1.26
C GLU A 60 1.42 -8.15 1.75
N LEU A 61 2.27 -7.15 2.01
CA LEU A 61 3.60 -7.39 2.57
C LEU A 61 3.53 -8.07 3.95
N GLN A 62 2.63 -7.64 4.83
CA GLN A 62 2.45 -8.26 6.14
C GLN A 62 1.98 -9.72 6.03
N THR A 63 1.04 -9.99 5.12
CA THR A 63 0.54 -11.34 4.86
C THR A 63 1.64 -12.25 4.34
N GLN A 64 2.45 -11.77 3.40
CA GLN A 64 3.60 -12.52 2.87
C GLN A 64 4.66 -12.79 3.94
N GLN A 65 4.98 -11.80 4.77
CA GLN A 65 5.92 -11.96 5.88
C GLN A 65 5.43 -12.99 6.90
N ALA A 66 4.15 -12.94 7.26
CA ALA A 66 3.54 -13.92 8.16
C ALA A 66 3.60 -15.34 7.56
N HIS A 67 3.24 -15.49 6.28
CA HIS A 67 3.33 -16.78 5.59
C HIS A 67 4.77 -17.32 5.56
N GLN A 68 5.74 -16.49 5.18
CA GLN A 68 7.16 -16.87 5.17
C GLN A 68 7.66 -17.27 6.57
N ALA A 69 7.22 -16.57 7.63
CA ALA A 69 7.56 -16.93 9.00
C ALA A 69 6.95 -18.28 9.41
N HIS A 70 5.72 -18.59 8.99
CA HIS A 70 5.11 -19.90 9.25
C HIS A 70 5.81 -21.03 8.51
N VAL A 71 6.11 -20.84 7.23
CA VAL A 71 6.85 -21.82 6.42
C VAL A 71 8.25 -22.04 6.99
N GLY A 72 8.99 -20.98 7.29
CA GLY A 72 10.32 -21.08 7.87
C GLY A 72 10.34 -21.77 9.24
N LYS A 73 9.30 -21.58 10.08
CA LYS A 73 9.14 -22.35 11.33
C LYS A 73 8.92 -23.83 11.07
N GLN A 74 8.01 -24.17 10.15
CA GLN A 74 7.74 -25.57 9.80
C GLN A 74 9.00 -26.27 9.25
N GLU A 75 9.74 -25.60 8.36
CA GLU A 75 11.01 -26.12 7.84
C GLU A 75 12.05 -26.32 8.94
N ALA A 76 12.16 -25.38 9.89
CA ALA A 76 13.04 -25.50 11.04
C ALA A 76 12.64 -26.67 11.95
N ASP A 77 11.34 -26.86 12.23
CA ASP A 77 10.82 -27.95 13.05
C ASP A 77 11.05 -29.32 12.40
N ILE A 78 10.81 -29.41 11.08
CA ILE A 78 11.11 -30.62 10.28
C ILE A 78 12.59 -30.93 10.34
N LYS A 79 13.47 -29.93 10.16
CA LYS A 79 14.92 -30.12 10.21
C LYS A 79 15.41 -30.51 11.60
N ALA A 80 14.85 -29.90 12.66
CA ALA A 80 15.18 -30.20 14.05
C ALA A 80 14.82 -31.65 14.43
N THR A 81 13.71 -32.18 13.88
CA THR A 81 13.29 -33.57 14.12
C THR A 81 14.07 -34.56 13.26
N SER A 82 14.25 -34.28 11.97
CA SER A 82 14.87 -35.20 11.00
C SER A 82 16.38 -35.31 11.13
N ALA A 83 17.09 -34.23 11.47
CA ALA A 83 18.54 -34.24 11.60
C ALA A 83 19.06 -35.25 12.65
N PRO A 84 18.59 -35.26 13.91
CA PRO A 84 19.06 -36.24 14.91
C PRO A 84 18.65 -37.68 14.59
N ILE A 85 17.52 -37.90 13.89
CA ILE A 85 17.12 -39.23 13.39
C ILE A 85 18.11 -39.72 12.32
N GLY A 86 18.48 -38.85 11.37
CA GLY A 86 19.39 -39.18 10.27
C GLY A 86 20.82 -39.53 10.71
N VAL A 87 21.27 -39.01 11.85
CA VAL A 87 22.58 -39.36 12.45
C VAL A 87 22.47 -40.44 13.54
N GLY A 88 21.28 -41.01 13.77
CA GLY A 88 21.08 -42.10 14.73
C GLY A 88 21.13 -41.70 16.20
N LEU A 89 20.99 -40.41 16.52
CA LEU A 89 20.95 -39.91 17.91
C LEU A 89 19.62 -40.22 18.59
N ILE A 90 18.53 -40.34 17.82
CA ILE A 90 17.17 -40.59 18.32
C ILE A 90 16.51 -41.68 17.45
N LYS A 91 15.78 -42.61 18.08
CA LYS A 91 14.96 -43.61 17.37
C LYS A 91 13.62 -43.00 16.94
N PRO A 92 13.13 -43.27 15.71
CA PRO A 92 11.80 -42.81 15.29
C PRO A 92 10.72 -43.37 16.21
N LEU A 93 9.72 -42.54 16.54
CA LEU A 93 8.56 -42.97 17.31
C LEU A 93 7.75 -44.02 16.51
N PRO A 94 7.19 -45.05 17.17
CA PRO A 94 6.35 -46.03 16.49
C PRO A 94 5.11 -45.33 15.93
N GLU A 95 4.77 -45.62 14.67
CA GLU A 95 3.55 -45.15 14.02
C GLU A 95 2.35 -45.89 14.66
N GLU A 96 1.47 -45.18 15.37
CA GLU A 96 0.20 -45.75 15.83
C GLU A 96 -0.78 -45.84 14.64
N SER A 97 -1.14 -47.08 14.31
CA SER A 97 -2.09 -47.51 13.27
C SER A 97 -3.54 -47.54 13.76
#